data_AF-A0AAF0DEF7-F1
#
_entry.id   AF-A0AAF0DEF7-F1
#
_cell.length_a   1.000
_cell.length_b   1.000
_cell.length_c   1.000
_cell.angle_alpha   90.00
_cell.angle_beta   90.00
_cell.angle_gamma   90.00
#
_symmetry.space_group_name_H-M   'P 1'
#
loop_
_entity.id
_entity.type
_entity.pdbx_description
1 polymer ?
#
loop_
_entity_poly.entity_id
_entity_poly.type
_entity_poly.pdbx_seq_one_letter_code
_entity_poly.pdbx_strand_id
1 'polypeptide(L)'
;MGLIKSLVIDGVRKRYSPGNVITTLLESCIRFLQFVFGIAVIGLYAQDVDRARKAGLPMSPVSKWIYATVIGSLSSIAAIIYILLPCAAHRPLSSFRILQLPCLAFDSLMFVLWLVLFGMFAKMYIAVDYKRDAGLKRMHHAVWVDLVNLSFWAITAVWCGLRWWRGDRRATKQDAKNEQFAAEEGQMHEIR
;
A
#
# COMPACT_ATOMS: atom_id res chain seq x y z
N MET A 1 22.96 -36.83 10.81
CA MET A 1 23.41 -35.43 10.68
C MET A 1 23.02 -34.76 9.35
N GLY A 2 22.66 -35.49 8.29
CA GLY A 2 22.24 -34.91 6.99
C GLY A 2 20.81 -34.34 6.95
N LEU A 3 19.87 -34.89 7.72
CA LEU A 3 18.46 -34.49 7.70
C LEU A 3 18.24 -33.06 8.24
N ILE A 4 18.94 -32.70 9.32
CA ILE A 4 18.84 -31.37 9.95
C ILE A 4 19.49 -30.30 9.06
N LYS A 5 20.61 -30.63 8.41
CA LYS A 5 21.24 -29.74 7.42
C LYS A 5 20.33 -29.51 6.21
N SER A 6 19.71 -30.54 5.65
CA SER A 6 18.75 -30.36 4.55
C SER A 6 17.53 -29.56 5.00
N LEU A 7 16.93 -29.82 6.16
CA LEU A 7 15.78 -29.05 6.63
C LEU A 7 16.10 -27.57 6.89
N VAL A 8 17.28 -27.27 7.44
CA VAL A 8 17.73 -25.90 7.68
C VAL A 8 18.12 -25.23 6.36
N ILE A 9 18.89 -25.90 5.50
CA ILE A 9 19.37 -25.35 4.23
C ILE A 9 18.21 -25.20 3.24
N ASP A 10 17.29 -26.15 3.14
CA ASP A 10 16.09 -26.06 2.31
C ASP A 10 15.08 -25.07 2.89
N GLY A 11 15.00 -24.97 4.21
CA GLY A 11 14.24 -23.92 4.90
C GLY A 11 14.78 -22.52 4.63
N VAL A 12 16.10 -22.36 4.48
CA VAL A 12 16.77 -21.11 4.10
C VAL A 12 16.65 -20.88 2.59
N ARG A 13 16.85 -21.90 1.75
CA ARG A 13 16.81 -21.83 0.29
C ARG A 13 15.40 -21.57 -0.25
N LYS A 14 14.36 -22.11 0.41
CA LYS A 14 12.95 -21.80 0.12
C LYS A 14 12.57 -20.38 0.58
N ARG A 15 13.24 -19.82 1.60
CA ARG A 15 13.11 -18.40 1.98
C ARG A 15 13.81 -17.46 0.99
N TYR A 16 14.92 -17.88 0.39
CA TYR A 16 15.63 -17.18 -0.69
C TYR A 16 15.23 -17.68 -2.09
N SER A 17 13.95 -18.02 -2.30
CA SER A 17 13.45 -18.17 -3.66
C SER A 17 13.54 -16.80 -4.35
N PRO A 18 14.16 -16.68 -5.54
CA PRO A 18 14.36 -15.38 -6.21
C PRO A 18 13.07 -14.59 -6.39
N GLY A 19 11.92 -15.27 -6.51
CA GLY A 19 10.61 -14.64 -6.57
C GLY A 19 10.21 -13.84 -5.32
N ASN A 20 10.60 -14.27 -4.11
CA ASN A 20 10.25 -13.56 -2.87
C ASN A 20 11.13 -12.32 -2.66
N VAL A 21 12.40 -12.37 -3.05
CA VAL A 21 13.32 -11.22 -2.96
C VAL A 21 12.88 -10.13 -3.94
N ILE A 22 12.59 -10.48 -5.19
CA ILE A 22 12.10 -9.53 -6.21
C ILE A 22 10.80 -8.87 -5.77
N THR A 23 9.85 -9.67 -5.23
CA THR A 23 8.57 -9.14 -4.74
C THR A 23 8.78 -8.16 -3.58
N THR A 24 9.68 -8.50 -2.64
CA THR A 24 9.98 -7.62 -1.49
C THR A 24 10.66 -6.33 -1.96
N LEU A 25 11.59 -6.42 -2.91
CA LEU A 25 12.29 -5.26 -3.48
C LEU A 25 11.31 -4.33 -4.22
N LEU A 26 10.42 -4.90 -5.05
CA LEU A 26 9.37 -4.15 -5.74
C LEU A 26 8.40 -3.48 -4.76
N GLU A 27 7.95 -4.20 -3.74
CA GLU A 27 7.10 -3.63 -2.68
C GLU A 27 7.81 -2.48 -1.96
N SER A 28 9.09 -2.64 -1.59
CA SER A 28 9.89 -1.57 -0.99
C SER A 28 10.06 -0.37 -1.92
N CYS A 29 10.33 -0.58 -3.21
CA CYS A 29 10.42 0.48 -4.20
C CYS A 29 9.10 1.25 -4.32
N ILE A 30 7.97 0.56 -4.40
CA ILE A 30 6.64 1.19 -4.48
C ILE A 30 6.36 2.01 -3.22
N ARG A 31 6.61 1.47 -2.01
CA ARG A 31 6.43 2.20 -0.75
C ARG A 31 7.35 3.43 -0.66
N PHE A 32 8.59 3.32 -1.16
CA PHE A 32 9.51 4.46 -1.23
C PHE A 32 9.01 5.56 -2.17
N LEU A 33 8.48 5.19 -3.35
CA LEU A 33 7.86 6.15 -4.26
C LEU A 33 6.64 6.82 -3.60
N GLN A 34 5.78 6.06 -2.92
CA GLN A 34 4.63 6.59 -2.19
C GLN A 34 5.03 7.60 -1.09
N PHE A 35 6.17 7.35 -0.42
CA PHE A 35 6.76 8.28 0.54
C PHE A 35 7.23 9.58 -0.12
N VAL A 36 7.99 9.48 -1.22
CA VAL A 36 8.50 10.65 -1.96
C VAL A 36 7.35 11.50 -2.48
N PHE A 37 6.30 10.90 -3.03
CA PHE A 37 5.13 11.63 -3.49
C PHE A 37 4.33 12.23 -2.35
N GLY A 38 4.19 11.54 -1.22
CA GLY A 38 3.60 12.09 -0.01
C GLY A 38 4.30 13.38 0.45
N ILE A 39 5.65 13.36 0.52
CA ILE A 39 6.44 14.55 0.86
C ILE A 39 6.32 15.65 -0.18
N ALA A 40 6.31 15.30 -1.47
CA ALA A 40 6.14 16.28 -2.54
C ALA A 40 4.82 17.05 -2.40
N VAL A 41 3.72 16.34 -2.10
CA VAL A 41 2.40 16.93 -1.84
C VAL A 41 2.43 17.82 -0.60
N ILE A 42 3.04 17.37 0.50
CA ILE A 42 3.21 18.22 1.70
C ILE A 42 3.95 19.51 1.34
N GLY A 43 5.07 19.41 0.61
CA GLY A 43 5.89 20.56 0.25
C GLY A 43 5.18 21.56 -0.67
N LEU A 44 4.40 21.07 -1.64
CA LEU A 44 3.63 21.92 -2.54
C LEU A 44 2.49 22.62 -1.82
N TYR A 45 1.64 21.87 -1.11
CA TYR A 45 0.42 22.43 -0.53
C TYR A 45 0.63 23.15 0.79
N ALA A 46 1.62 22.77 1.62
CA ALA A 46 1.93 23.51 2.84
C ALA A 46 2.43 24.94 2.55
N GLN A 47 3.18 25.11 1.45
CA GLN A 47 3.60 26.44 0.99
C GLN A 47 2.40 27.27 0.53
N ASP A 48 1.44 26.66 -0.17
CA ASP A 48 0.24 27.36 -0.64
C ASP A 48 -0.70 27.74 0.53
N VAL A 49 -0.79 26.91 1.58
CA VAL A 49 -1.49 27.26 2.83
C VAL A 49 -0.85 28.47 3.51
N ASP A 50 0.49 28.49 3.66
CA ASP A 50 1.16 29.62 4.33
C ASP A 50 1.07 30.91 3.51
N ARG A 51 1.12 30.81 2.17
CA ARG A 51 0.87 31.95 1.27
C ARG A 51 -0.56 32.47 1.40
N ALA A 52 -1.56 31.59 1.44
CA ALA A 52 -2.95 32.01 1.64
C ALA A 52 -3.17 32.67 3.00
N ARG A 53 -2.56 32.14 4.05
CA ARG A 53 -2.61 32.72 5.40
C ARG A 53 -2.03 34.14 5.40
N LYS A 54 -0.90 34.34 4.73
CA LYS A 54 -0.26 35.66 4.60
C LYS A 54 -1.05 36.63 3.71
N ALA A 55 -1.74 36.12 2.71
CA ALA A 55 -2.57 36.91 1.79
C ALA A 55 -3.99 37.20 2.32
N GLY A 56 -4.36 36.69 3.51
CA GLY A 56 -5.70 36.89 4.08
C GLY A 56 -6.83 36.26 3.25
N LEU A 57 -6.56 35.20 2.49
CA LEU A 57 -7.54 34.56 1.63
C LEU A 57 -8.68 33.91 2.45
N PRO A 58 -9.92 33.88 1.91
CA PRO A 58 -11.05 33.24 2.58
C PRO A 58 -10.77 31.75 2.82
N MET A 59 -11.41 31.12 3.81
CA MET A 59 -11.10 29.73 4.23
C MET A 59 -11.44 28.66 3.17
N SER A 60 -12.27 28.98 2.17
CA SER A 60 -12.82 28.01 1.21
C SER A 60 -11.81 27.38 0.23
N PRO A 61 -10.73 28.06 -0.22
CA PRO A 61 -9.64 27.43 -0.98
C PRO A 61 -8.62 26.78 -0.04
N VAL A 62 -8.37 27.38 1.13
CA VAL A 62 -7.36 26.93 2.10
C VAL A 62 -7.69 25.54 2.64
N SER A 63 -8.96 25.22 2.87
CA SER A 63 -9.38 23.91 3.37
C SER A 63 -8.96 22.74 2.47
N LYS A 64 -8.90 22.95 1.15
CA LYS A 64 -8.49 21.91 0.19
C LYS A 64 -6.98 21.62 0.29
N TRP A 65 -6.17 22.67 0.44
CA TRP A 65 -4.73 22.53 0.60
C TRP A 65 -4.34 21.97 1.98
N ILE A 66 -5.13 22.28 3.03
CA ILE A 66 -4.98 21.64 4.34
C ILE A 66 -5.27 20.14 4.23
N TYR A 67 -6.39 19.76 3.60
CA TYR A 67 -6.70 18.34 3.39
C TYR A 67 -5.57 17.62 2.65
N ALA A 68 -5.04 18.20 1.57
CA ALA A 68 -3.90 17.65 0.84
C ALA A 68 -2.68 17.41 1.74
N THR A 69 -2.36 18.38 2.59
CA THR A 69 -1.23 18.30 3.52
C THR A 69 -1.43 17.17 4.54
N VAL A 70 -2.66 17.00 5.06
CA VAL A 70 -3.00 15.91 5.99
C VAL A 70 -2.88 14.53 5.31
N ILE A 71 -3.44 14.36 4.11
CA ILE A 71 -3.36 13.09 3.38
C ILE A 71 -1.91 12.76 3.00
N GLY A 72 -1.14 13.75 2.54
CA GLY A 72 0.28 13.59 2.25
C GLY A 72 1.09 13.17 3.49
N SER A 73 0.80 13.76 4.65
CA SER A 73 1.45 13.43 5.92
C SER A 73 1.11 12.01 6.38
N LEU A 74 -0.17 11.64 6.36
CA LEU A 74 -0.63 10.31 6.73
C LEU A 74 -0.05 9.23 5.81
N SER A 75 -0.03 9.49 4.50
CA SER A 75 0.58 8.61 3.49
C SER A 75 2.08 8.46 3.71
N SER A 76 2.79 9.54 4.05
CA SER A 76 4.24 9.51 4.29
C SER A 76 4.59 8.72 5.55
N ILE A 77 3.85 8.94 6.64
CA ILE A 77 4.01 8.19 7.89
C ILE A 77 3.74 6.71 7.66
N ALA A 78 2.65 6.38 6.96
CA ALA A 78 2.33 5.00 6.64
C ALA A 78 3.42 4.33 5.79
N ALA A 79 3.92 5.01 4.75
CA ALA A 79 4.99 4.49 3.92
C ALA A 79 6.29 4.23 4.71
N ILE A 80 6.68 5.13 5.62
CA ILE A 80 7.80 4.93 6.54
C ILE A 80 7.55 3.68 7.42
N ILE A 81 6.37 3.55 8.01
CA ILE A 81 6.02 2.40 8.85
C ILE A 81 6.15 1.09 8.05
N TYR A 82 5.63 1.06 6.82
CA TYR A 82 5.74 -0.11 5.94
C TYR A 82 7.16 -0.42 5.48
N ILE A 83 8.07 0.57 5.42
CA ILE A 83 9.50 0.37 5.12
C ILE A 83 10.27 -0.09 6.36
N LEU A 84 9.99 0.48 7.54
CA LEU A 84 10.71 0.20 8.77
C LEU A 84 10.33 -1.15 9.39
N LEU A 85 9.05 -1.55 9.33
CA LEU A 85 8.57 -2.81 9.93
C LEU A 85 9.29 -4.07 9.40
N PRO A 86 9.46 -4.26 8.07
CA PRO A 86 10.26 -5.38 7.55
C PRO A 86 11.73 -5.33 7.95
N CYS A 87 12.28 -4.12 8.11
CA CYS A 87 13.67 -3.90 8.48
C CYS A 87 13.92 -4.24 9.97
N ALA A 88 13.00 -3.86 10.86
CA ALA A 88 13.10 -4.10 12.30
C ALA A 88 12.75 -5.55 12.71
N ALA A 89 11.78 -6.19 12.04
CA ALA A 89 11.27 -7.49 12.46
C ALA A 89 11.98 -8.70 11.80
N HIS A 90 12.87 -8.51 10.81
CA HIS A 90 13.51 -9.57 10.00
C HIS A 90 12.51 -10.63 9.45
N ARG A 91 11.22 -10.30 9.43
CA ARG A 91 10.10 -11.14 9.03
C ARG A 91 9.28 -10.31 8.05
N PRO A 92 9.06 -10.78 6.82
CA PRO A 92 8.20 -10.07 5.90
C PRO A 92 6.78 -10.03 6.50
N LEU A 93 6.20 -8.84 6.64
CA LEU A 93 4.80 -8.64 7.09
C LEU A 93 3.82 -9.52 6.29
N SER A 94 4.17 -9.80 5.04
CA SER A 94 3.54 -10.74 4.12
C SER A 94 3.35 -12.18 4.66
N SER A 95 4.04 -12.53 5.75
CA SER A 95 3.97 -13.83 6.43
C SER A 95 2.89 -13.91 7.53
N PHE A 96 2.42 -12.78 8.05
CA PHE A 96 1.39 -12.75 9.10
C PHE A 96 0.01 -12.58 8.47
N ARG A 97 -0.72 -13.71 8.32
CA ARG A 97 -2.08 -13.74 7.75
C ARG A 97 -3.05 -12.80 8.49
N ILE A 98 -2.89 -12.66 9.81
CA ILE A 98 -3.70 -11.79 10.67
C ILE A 98 -3.54 -10.30 10.30
N LEU A 99 -2.38 -9.91 9.79
CA LEU A 99 -2.08 -8.52 9.44
C LEU A 99 -2.45 -8.15 8.00
N GLN A 100 -2.84 -9.13 7.16
CA GLN A 100 -3.22 -8.89 5.77
C GLN A 100 -4.54 -8.12 5.64
N LEU A 101 -5.51 -8.37 6.53
CA LEU A 101 -6.80 -7.68 6.55
C LEU A 101 -6.67 -6.20 6.94
N PRO A 102 -5.98 -5.83 8.04
CA PRO A 102 -5.71 -4.42 8.36
C PRO A 102 -4.94 -3.68 7.27
N CYS A 103 -3.93 -4.33 6.66
CA CYS A 103 -3.17 -3.71 5.56
C CYS A 103 -4.06 -3.44 4.34
N LEU A 104 -4.92 -4.39 3.96
CA LEU A 104 -5.86 -4.22 2.85
C LEU A 104 -6.85 -3.09 3.12
N ALA A 105 -7.42 -3.02 4.33
CA ALA A 105 -8.34 -1.97 4.72
C ALA A 105 -7.64 -0.60 4.69
N PHE A 106 -6.40 -0.52 5.17
CA PHE A 106 -5.62 0.71 5.17
C PHE A 106 -5.21 1.15 3.75
N ASP A 107 -4.69 0.24 2.93
CA ASP A 107 -4.31 0.55 1.55
C ASP A 107 -5.55 0.99 0.73
N SER A 108 -6.72 0.38 0.98
CA SER A 108 -7.99 0.79 0.36
C SER A 108 -8.47 2.16 0.86
N LEU A 109 -8.34 2.43 2.17
CA LEU A 109 -8.65 3.74 2.75
C LEU A 109 -7.77 4.83 2.13
N MET A 110 -6.46 4.58 2.03
CA MET A 110 -5.53 5.52 1.39
C MET A 110 -5.88 5.73 -0.08
N PHE A 111 -6.19 4.67 -0.82
CA PHE A 111 -6.67 4.78 -2.20
C PHE A 111 -7.88 5.72 -2.31
N VAL A 112 -8.89 5.58 -1.45
CA VAL A 112 -10.07 6.45 -1.46
C VAL A 112 -9.72 7.90 -1.12
N LEU A 113 -8.88 8.13 -0.10
CA LEU A 113 -8.45 9.49 0.29
C LEU A 113 -7.68 10.18 -0.85
N TRP A 114 -6.78 9.47 -1.52
CA TRP A 114 -6.06 9.99 -2.69
C TRP A 114 -6.99 10.21 -3.90
N LEU A 115 -8.03 9.39 -4.06
CA LEU A 115 -9.01 9.55 -5.14
C LEU A 115 -9.85 10.81 -4.94
N VAL A 116 -10.27 11.10 -3.70
CA VAL A 116 -10.96 12.35 -3.36
C VAL A 116 -10.03 13.55 -3.56
N LEU A 117 -8.76 13.44 -3.15
CA LEU A 117 -7.75 14.48 -3.36
C LEU A 117 -7.58 14.80 -4.86
N PHE A 118 -7.37 13.77 -5.66
CA PHE A 118 -7.28 13.88 -7.11
C PHE A 118 -8.54 14.51 -7.70
N GLY A 119 -9.74 14.07 -7.30
CA GLY A 119 -11.00 14.63 -7.78
C GLY A 119 -11.18 16.12 -7.47
N MET A 120 -10.77 16.56 -6.28
CA MET A 120 -10.82 17.98 -5.90
C MET A 120 -9.90 18.84 -6.76
N PHE A 121 -8.66 18.40 -6.99
CA PHE A 121 -7.69 19.15 -7.78
C PHE A 121 -7.89 19.03 -9.28
N ALA A 122 -8.38 17.89 -9.76
CA ALA A 122 -8.83 17.73 -11.14
C ALA A 122 -9.90 18.77 -11.47
N LYS A 123 -10.95 18.90 -10.65
CA LYS A 123 -12.00 19.91 -10.88
C LYS A 123 -11.46 21.35 -10.80
N MET A 124 -10.48 21.61 -9.93
CA MET A 124 -9.91 22.94 -9.72
C MET A 124 -8.97 23.39 -10.85
N TYR A 125 -8.18 22.47 -11.43
CA TYR A 125 -7.11 22.82 -12.37
C TYR A 125 -7.32 22.34 -13.81
N ILE A 126 -8.11 21.30 -14.07
CA ILE A 126 -8.41 20.84 -15.44
C ILE A 126 -9.42 21.77 -16.13
N ALA A 127 -10.31 22.42 -15.37
CA ALA A 127 -11.37 23.27 -15.92
C ALA A 127 -10.93 24.71 -16.22
N VAL A 128 -9.72 25.13 -15.80
CA VAL A 128 -9.25 26.52 -15.93
C VAL A 128 -8.17 26.61 -17.01
N ASP A 129 -8.31 27.53 -17.97
CA ASP A 129 -7.35 27.70 -19.07
C ASP A 129 -6.03 28.31 -18.54
N TYR A 130 -5.04 27.45 -18.32
CA TYR A 130 -3.78 27.73 -17.59
C TYR A 130 -2.68 28.37 -18.46
N LYS A 131 -2.98 28.80 -19.69
CA LYS A 131 -1.98 29.28 -20.66
C LYS A 131 -1.19 30.53 -20.23
N ARG A 132 -1.63 31.26 -19.20
CA ARG A 132 -1.01 32.52 -18.76
C ARG A 132 -0.26 32.48 -17.42
N ASP A 133 -0.41 31.44 -16.60
CA ASP A 133 0.18 31.40 -15.25
C ASP A 133 1.14 30.21 -15.05
N ALA A 134 2.41 30.53 -14.77
CA ALA A 134 3.44 29.53 -14.46
C ALA A 134 3.10 28.70 -13.21
N GLY A 135 2.37 29.28 -12.26
CA GLY A 135 1.88 28.60 -11.05
C GLY A 135 0.88 27.49 -11.36
N LEU A 136 -0.07 27.75 -12.28
CA LEU A 136 -1.08 26.75 -12.70
C LEU A 136 -0.43 25.60 -13.49
N LYS A 137 0.58 25.91 -14.32
CA LYS A 137 1.32 24.88 -15.06
C LYS A 137 2.02 23.91 -14.12
N ARG A 138 2.63 24.41 -13.04
CA ARG A 138 3.24 23.58 -11.98
C ARG A 138 2.19 22.73 -11.26
N MET A 139 1.02 23.28 -10.97
CA MET A 139 -0.08 22.56 -10.32
C MET A 139 -0.68 21.46 -11.19
N HIS A 140 -0.74 21.64 -12.50
CA HIS A 140 -1.16 20.58 -13.42
C HIS A 140 -0.22 19.35 -13.37
N HIS A 141 1.10 19.56 -13.23
CA HIS A 141 2.04 18.46 -13.03
C HIS A 141 1.86 17.78 -11.67
N ALA A 142 1.51 18.54 -10.63
CA ALA A 142 1.21 17.98 -9.31
C ALA A 142 0.00 17.04 -9.34
N VAL A 143 -1.05 17.38 -10.09
CA VAL A 143 -2.23 16.51 -10.28
C VAL A 143 -1.84 15.17 -10.92
N TRP A 144 -0.92 15.18 -11.89
CA TRP A 144 -0.41 13.95 -12.49
C TRP A 144 0.42 13.12 -11.51
N VAL A 145 1.21 13.77 -10.66
CA VAL A 145 1.95 13.11 -9.58
C VAL A 145 0.99 12.46 -8.58
N ASP A 146 -0.09 13.15 -8.21
CA ASP A 146 -1.14 12.61 -7.33
C ASP A 146 -1.82 11.39 -7.95
N LEU A 147 -2.10 11.42 -9.26
CA LEU A 147 -2.69 10.30 -10.01
C LEU A 147 -1.77 9.07 -10.04
N VAL A 148 -0.47 9.29 -10.25
CA VAL A 148 0.52 8.20 -10.20
C VAL A 148 0.59 7.62 -8.79
N ASN A 149 0.61 8.45 -7.75
CA ASN A 149 0.63 7.97 -6.38
C ASN A 149 -0.66 7.19 -6.01
N LEU A 150 -1.82 7.70 -6.44
CA LEU A 150 -3.11 7.02 -6.33
C LEU A 150 -3.07 5.63 -6.98
N SER A 151 -2.49 5.52 -8.18
CA SER A 151 -2.37 4.25 -8.88
C SER A 151 -1.49 3.25 -8.12
N PHE A 152 -0.43 3.71 -7.45
CA PHE A 152 0.37 2.84 -6.59
C PHE A 152 -0.43 2.32 -5.40
N TRP A 153 -1.21 3.16 -4.73
CA TRP A 153 -2.11 2.72 -3.66
C TRP A 153 -3.18 1.72 -4.16
N ALA A 154 -3.69 1.91 -5.37
CA ALA A 154 -4.64 0.99 -6.00
C ALA A 154 -3.99 -0.38 -6.27
N ILE A 155 -2.79 -0.39 -6.85
CA ILE A 155 -2.05 -1.63 -7.17
C ILE A 155 -1.73 -2.39 -5.88
N THR A 156 -1.28 -1.71 -4.82
CA THR A 156 -1.00 -2.35 -3.53
C THR A 156 -2.26 -2.92 -2.89
N ALA A 157 -3.38 -2.18 -2.92
CA ALA A 157 -4.66 -2.66 -2.39
C ALA A 157 -5.16 -3.91 -3.14
N VAL A 158 -5.13 -3.88 -4.48
CA VAL A 158 -5.51 -5.04 -5.32
C VAL A 158 -4.58 -6.22 -5.06
N TRP A 159 -3.27 -6.00 -4.94
CA TRP A 159 -2.30 -7.03 -4.65
C TRP A 159 -2.55 -7.71 -3.30
N CYS A 160 -2.76 -6.92 -2.24
CA CYS A 160 -3.11 -7.41 -0.91
C CYS A 160 -4.44 -8.19 -0.94
N GLY A 161 -5.45 -7.69 -1.64
CA GLY A 161 -6.76 -8.34 -1.78
C GLY A 161 -6.68 -9.68 -2.50
N LEU A 162 -5.96 -9.73 -3.63
CA LEU A 162 -5.71 -10.98 -4.37
C LEU A 162 -4.96 -12.01 -3.54
N ARG A 163 -3.99 -11.56 -2.74
CA ARG A 163 -3.16 -12.44 -1.91
C ARG A 163 -3.97 -13.03 -0.74
N TRP A 164 -4.84 -12.22 -0.12
CA TRP A 164 -5.79 -12.68 0.88
C TRP A 164 -6.78 -13.70 0.29
N TRP A 165 -7.42 -13.36 -0.84
CA TRP A 165 -8.38 -14.25 -1.53
C TRP A 165 -7.76 -15.60 -1.94
N ARG A 166 -6.52 -15.59 -2.45
CA ARG A 166 -5.79 -16.82 -2.79
C ARG A 166 -5.37 -17.61 -1.54
N GLY A 167 -5.06 -16.93 -0.44
CA GLY A 167 -4.71 -17.56 0.84
C GLY A 167 -5.90 -18.28 1.46
N ASP A 168 -7.08 -17.66 1.41
CA ASP A 168 -8.34 -18.22 1.91
C ASP A 168 -8.72 -19.50 1.16
N ARG A 169 -8.70 -19.48 -0.19
CA ARG A 169 -8.94 -20.67 -1.02
C ARG A 169 -7.98 -21.83 -0.75
N ARG A 170 -6.73 -21.53 -0.34
CA ARG A 170 -5.75 -22.58 0.00
C ARG A 170 -6.02 -23.16 1.39
N ALA A 171 -6.51 -22.37 2.32
CA ALA A 171 -6.93 -22.85 3.64
C ALA A 171 -8.12 -23.80 3.51
N THR A 172 -9.18 -23.39 2.81
CA THR A 172 -10.37 -24.23 2.58
C THR A 172 -10.04 -25.56 1.90
N LYS A 173 -9.12 -25.56 0.93
CA LYS A 173 -8.67 -26.78 0.26
C LYS A 173 -7.88 -27.72 1.18
N GLN A 174 -7.10 -27.17 2.12
CA GLN A 174 -6.34 -27.97 3.07
C GLN A 174 -7.26 -28.57 4.13
N ASP A 175 -8.24 -27.82 4.60
CA ASP A 175 -9.22 -28.28 5.60
C ASP A 175 -10.06 -29.43 5.02
N ALA A 176 -10.57 -29.29 3.79
CA ALA A 176 -11.28 -30.36 3.10
C ALA A 176 -10.42 -31.63 2.91
N LYS A 177 -9.12 -31.46 2.65
CA LYS A 177 -8.19 -32.60 2.50
C LYS A 177 -7.93 -33.30 3.85
N ASN A 178 -7.79 -32.53 4.93
CA ASN A 178 -7.60 -33.07 6.27
C ASN A 178 -8.85 -33.83 6.75
N GLU A 179 -10.06 -33.33 6.43
CA GLU A 179 -11.32 -34.03 6.72
C GLU A 179 -11.44 -35.36 5.97
N GLN A 180 -11.02 -35.42 4.70
CA GLN A 180 -10.98 -36.67 3.93
C GLN A 180 -10.01 -37.69 4.55
N PHE A 181 -8.81 -37.26 4.94
CA PHE A 181 -7.85 -38.13 5.62
C PHE A 181 -8.37 -38.66 6.96
N ALA A 182 -9.05 -37.82 7.76
CA ALA A 182 -9.64 -38.24 9.02
C ALA A 182 -10.78 -39.26 8.83
N ALA A 183 -11.58 -39.11 7.77
CA ALA A 183 -12.61 -40.08 7.41
C ALA A 183 -12.03 -41.43 6.97
N GLU A 184 -10.94 -41.43 6.18
CA GLU A 184 -10.24 -42.66 5.78
C GLU A 184 -9.58 -43.38 6.98
N GLU A 185 -8.94 -42.64 7.90
CA GLU A 185 -8.39 -43.24 9.14
C GLU A 185 -9.50 -43.83 10.04
N GLY A 186 -10.63 -43.13 10.18
CA GLY A 186 -11.78 -43.62 10.95
C GLY A 186 -12.34 -44.94 10.41
N GLN A 187 -12.46 -45.07 9.08
CA GLN A 187 -12.93 -46.32 8.46
C GLN A 187 -11.94 -47.48 8.61
N MET A 188 -10.64 -47.22 8.58
CA MET A 188 -9.61 -48.25 8.83
C MET A 188 -9.64 -48.78 10.27
N HIS A 189 -10.08 -47.97 11.23
CA HIS A 189 -10.22 -48.38 12.63
C HIS A 189 -11.49 -49.19 12.93
N GLU A 190 -12.58 -49.01 12.18
CA GLU A 190 -13.79 -49.84 12.33
C GLU A 190 -13.69 -51.22 11.68
N ILE A 191 -12.79 -51.39 10.70
CA ILE A 191 -12.64 -52.66 9.95
C ILE A 191 -11.70 -53.66 10.67
N ARG A 192 -10.97 -53.23 11.71
CA ARG A 192 -10.04 -54.07 12.49
C ARG A 192 -10.66 -54.52 13.81
#